data_AF-A0A6J7JK93-F1
#
_entry.id   AF-A0A6J7JK93-F1
#
_cell.length_a   1.000
_cell.length_b   1.000
_cell.length_c   1.000
_cell.angle_alpha   90.00
_cell.angle_beta   90.00
_cell.angle_gamma   90.00
#
_symmetry.space_group_name_H-M   'P 1'
#
loop_
_entity.id
_entity.type
_entity.pdbx_description
1 polymer ?
#
loop_
_entity_poly.entity_id
_entity_poly.type
_entity_poly.pdbx_seq_one_letter_code
_entity_poly.pdbx_strand_id
1 'polypeptide(L)' 'MRGRSYDLFYDGSRLRIVSFRTPRAVYWVSNTLTNTLTNKQMLAIARSLTRLGS' A
#
# COMPACT_ATOMS: atom_id res chain seq x y z
N MET A 1 3.77 -19.10 1.82
CA MET A 1 3.52 -17.64 1.81
C MET A 1 2.88 -17.26 0.47
N ARG A 2 1.56 -17.11 0.40
CA ARG A 2 0.91 -16.50 -0.77
C ARG A 2 1.02 -14.98 -0.60
N GLY A 3 2.15 -14.43 -1.04
CA GLY A 3 2.43 -13.00 -0.95
C GLY A 3 1.43 -12.22 -1.79
N ARG A 4 0.88 -11.13 -1.26
CA ARG A 4 0.14 -10.16 -2.08
C ARG A 4 1.14 -9.47 -3.00
N SER A 5 0.82 -9.38 -4.28
CA SER A 5 1.52 -8.50 -5.20
C SER A 5 1.06 -7.07 -4.97
N TYR A 6 2.01 -6.15 -4.96
CA TYR A 6 1.76 -4.72 -4.75
C TYR A 6 2.06 -3.94 -6.01
N ASP A 7 1.16 -3.04 -6.39
CA ASP A 7 1.42 -2.03 -7.40
C ASP A 7 1.89 -0.74 -6.69
N LEU A 8 2.99 -0.17 -7.17
CA LEU A 8 3.70 0.94 -6.52
C LEU A 8 3.68 2.17 -7.44
N PHE A 9 3.13 3.28 -6.95
CA PHE A 9 3.02 4.52 -7.70
C PHE A 9 3.85 5.62 -7.04
N TYR A 10 4.78 6.18 -7.81
CA TYR A 10 5.80 7.10 -7.33
C TYR A 10 5.60 8.51 -7.85
N ASP A 11 5.99 9.47 -7.03
CA ASP A 11 6.24 10.87 -7.39
C ASP A 11 7.73 11.13 -7.17
N GLY A 12 8.51 11.11 -8.25
CA GLY A 12 9.97 11.01 -8.20
C GLY A 12 10.41 9.76 -7.43
N SER A 13 11.22 9.94 -6.38
CA SER A 13 11.71 8.85 -5.51
C SER A 13 10.74 8.46 -4.39
N ARG A 14 9.63 9.21 -4.24
CA ARG A 14 8.69 9.08 -3.11
C ARG A 14 7.50 8.23 -3.49
N LEU A 15 7.25 7.17 -2.72
CA LEU A 15 6.10 6.29 -2.89
C LEU A 15 4.82 6.98 -2.40
N ARG A 16 3.89 7.25 -3.32
CA ARG A 16 2.63 7.95 -3.05
C ARG A 16 1.49 6.99 -2.79
N ILE A 17 1.41 5.91 -3.57
CA ILE A 17 0.35 4.92 -3.45
C ILE A 17 0.96 3.51 -3.47
N VAL A 18 0.48 2.67 -2.55
CA VAL A 18 0.68 1.22 -2.60
C VAL A 18 -0.70 0.60 -2.73
N SER A 19 -0.97 -0.13 -3.81
CA SER A 19 -2.22 -0.87 -3.98
C SER A 19 -1.98 -2.37 -4.08
N PHE A 20 -3.03 -3.14 -3.82
CA PHE A 20 -3.06 -4.57 -4.07
C PHE A 20 -4.48 -5.01 -4.41
N ARG A 21 -4.57 -6.10 -5.17
CA ARG A 21 -5.85 -6.63 -5.64
C ARG A 21 -6.23 -7.91 -4.88
N THR A 22 -7.52 -8.04 -4.63
CA THR A 22 -8.17 -9.29 -4.22
C THR A 22 -9.20 -9.68 -5.27
N PRO A 23 -9.77 -10.90 -5.25
CA PRO A 23 -10.89 -11.24 -6.13
C PRO A 23 -12.12 -10.34 -6.00
N ARG A 24 -12.24 -9.57 -4.91
CA ARG A 24 -13.43 -8.74 -4.62
C ARG A 24 -13.24 -7.27 -4.90
N ALA A 25 -12.04 -6.74 -4.68
CA ALA A 25 -11.76 -5.32 -4.76
C ALA A 25 -10.26 -5.02 -4.87
N VAL A 26 -9.95 -3.79 -5.25
CA VAL A 26 -8.62 -3.17 -5.14
C VAL A 26 -8.59 -2.32 -3.88
N TYR A 27 -7.56 -2.49 -3.08
CA TYR A 27 -7.31 -1.72 -1.86
C TYR A 27 -6.02 -0.92 -2.04
N TRP A 28 -5.94 0.26 -1.43
CA TRP A 28 -4.76 1.10 -1.51
C TRP A 28 -4.48 1.86 -0.22
N VAL A 29 -3.19 2.16 -0.01
CA VAL A 29 -2.68 3.11 0.97
C VAL A 29 -2.18 4.31 0.18
N SER A 30 -2.66 5.51 0.52
CA SER A 30 -2.17 6.77 -0.06
C SER A 30 -1.43 7.60 0.99
N ASN A 31 -0.27 8.13 0.60
CA ASN A 31 0.42 9.18 1.34
C ASN A 31 -0.13 10.52 0.86
N THR A 32 -0.68 11.34 1.75
CA THR A 32 -1.24 12.66 1.38
C THR A 32 -0.12 13.70 1.23
N LEU A 33 -0.49 14.96 0.96
CA LEU A 33 0.45 16.02 0.54
C LEU A 33 1.63 16.26 1.49
N THR A 34 1.47 16.00 2.79
CA THR A 34 2.56 16.17 3.76
C THR A 34 3.70 15.17 3.54
N ASN A 35 3.44 14.06 2.84
CA ASN A 35 4.42 13.06 2.41
C ASN A 35 5.41 12.65 3.51
N THR A 36 4.92 12.50 4.74
CA THR A 36 5.75 12.24 5.93
C THR A 36 6.17 10.78 6.04
N LEU A 37 5.45 9.87 5.36
CA LEU A 37 5.76 8.44 5.36
C LEU A 37 6.87 8.11 4.37
N THR A 38 7.85 7.32 4.83
CA THR A 38 8.88 6.71 3.99
C THR A 38 8.32 5.55 3.16
N ASN A 39 9.00 5.19 2.07
CA ASN A 39 8.63 4.03 1.24
C ASN A 39 8.52 2.74 2.06
N LYS A 40 9.42 2.55 3.05
CA LYS A 40 9.42 1.38 3.96
C LYS A 40 8.17 1.36 4.85
N GLN A 41 7.76 2.51 5.38
CA GLN A 41 6.55 2.62 6.22
C GLN A 41 5.29 2.35 5.39
N MET A 42 5.19 2.91 4.18
CA MET A 42 4.08 2.65 3.26
C MET A 42 3.91 1.14 2.98
N LEU A 43 5.02 0.43 2.69
CA LEU A 43 5.01 -1.01 2.49
C LEU A 43 4.71 -1.80 3.77
N ALA A 44 5.11 -1.30 4.94
CA ALA A 44 4.76 -1.94 6.22
C ALA A 44 3.25 -1.85 6.49
N ILE A 45 2.64 -0.68 6.25
CA ILE A 45 1.19 -0.48 6.37
C ILE A 45 0.45 -1.39 5.38
N ALA A 46 0.84 -1.40 4.10
CA ALA A 46 0.17 -2.24 3.10
C ALA A 46 0.25 -3.75 3.40
N ARG A 47 1.32 -4.20 4.09
CA ARG A 47 1.48 -5.58 4.56
C ARG A 47 0.67 -5.89 5.81
N SER A 48 0.48 -4.91 6.70
CA SER A 48 -0.31 -5.11 7.92
C SER A 48 -1.82 -5.12 7.68
N LEU A 49 -2.29 -4.64 6.51
CA LEU A 49 -3.71 -4.66 6.17
C LEU A 49 -4.28 -6.08 6.22
N THR A 50 -5.27 -6.27 7.08
CA THR A 50 -6.09 -7.46 7.15
C THR A 50 -7.55 -7.09 6.88
N ARG A 51 -8.35 -8.06 6.46
CA ARG A 51 -9.77 -7.85 6.28
C ARG A 51 -10.43 -7.74 7.66
N LEU A 52 -11.22 -6.70 7.89
CA LEU A 52 -12.02 -6.58 9.11
C LEU A 52 -13.11 -7.67 9.11
N GLY A 53 -13.23 -8.40 10.21
CA GLY A 53 -14.17 -9.53 10.37
C GLY A 53 -13.76 -10.81 9.63
N SER A 54 -12.46 -11.08 9.55
CA SER A 54 -11.90 -12.35 9.01
C SER A 54 -11.84 -13.44 10.07
#